data_AF-A0A9X0CN67-F1
#
_entry.id   AF-A0A9X0CN67-F1
#
_cell.length_a   1.000
_cell.length_b   1.000
_cell.length_c   1.000
_cell.angle_alpha   90.00
_cell.angle_beta   90.00
_cell.angle_gamma   90.00
#
_symmetry.space_group_name_H-M   'P 1'
#
loop_
_entity.id
_entity.type
_entity.pdbx_description
1 polymer ?
#
loop_
_entity_poly.entity_id
_entity_poly.type
_entity_poly.pdbx_seq_one_letter_code
_entity_poly.pdbx_strand_id
1 'polypeptide(L)'
;MTYTFRFQSAECSAVQLRNGQLYVEVPAGEIPTGGKECFNLLLAHAEDHLDCTYVFVGLLKDRPDRESLMGAFRLMGFETVIPDHALCPNNPDYIYMAYTCTRR
;
A
#
# COMPACT_ATOMS: atom_id res chain seq x y z
N MET A 1 -8.68 -8.18 -12.33
CA MET A 1 -9.52 -6.97 -12.30
C MET A 1 -8.75 -5.90 -11.56
N THR A 2 -8.46 -4.77 -12.21
CA THR A 2 -7.76 -3.62 -11.63
C THR A 2 -8.82 -2.78 -10.94
N TYR A 3 -8.72 -2.60 -9.62
CA TYR A 3 -9.69 -1.84 -8.85
C TYR A 3 -9.07 -0.50 -8.50
N THR A 4 -9.58 0.59 -9.07
CA THR A 4 -9.18 1.94 -8.72
C THR A 4 -10.13 2.49 -7.66
N PHE A 5 -9.65 2.55 -6.42
CA PHE A 5 -10.40 3.17 -5.33
C PHE A 5 -10.11 4.68 -5.34
N ARG A 6 -11.18 5.50 -5.36
CA ARG A 6 -11.07 6.95 -5.15
C ARG A 6 -11.70 7.27 -3.80
N PHE A 7 -10.88 7.63 -2.83
CA PHE A 7 -11.36 8.11 -1.53
C PHE A 7 -11.49 9.63 -1.54
N GLN A 8 -12.55 10.14 -0.93
CA GLN A 8 -13.14 11.47 -1.18
C GLN A 8 -12.32 12.68 -0.67
N SER A 9 -11.09 12.47 -0.16
CA SER A 9 -10.25 13.52 0.46
C SER A 9 -8.75 13.42 0.11
N ALA A 10 -8.28 12.29 -0.41
CA ALA A 10 -6.93 12.14 -0.95
C ALA A 10 -6.93 11.06 -2.05
N GLU A 11 -6.18 11.29 -3.13
CA GLU A 11 -6.03 10.34 -4.24
C GLU A 11 -5.11 9.17 -3.86
N CYS A 12 -5.56 8.32 -2.94
CA CYS A 12 -4.92 7.03 -2.71
C CYS A 12 -5.39 6.07 -3.81
N SER A 13 -4.60 5.94 -4.88
CA SER A 13 -4.87 4.95 -5.92
C SER A 13 -4.48 3.56 -5.42
N ALA A 14 -5.45 2.77 -4.91
CA ALA A 14 -5.28 1.32 -4.93
C ALA A 14 -5.37 0.86 -6.39
N VAL A 15 -4.52 -0.08 -6.78
CA VAL A 15 -4.32 -0.40 -8.19
C VAL A 15 -4.82 -1.81 -8.50
N GLN A 16 -4.61 -2.82 -7.65
CA GLN A 16 -5.07 -4.18 -7.95
C GLN A 16 -5.47 -4.98 -6.70
N LEU A 17 -6.59 -5.70 -6.79
CA LEU A 17 -6.93 -6.79 -5.87
C LEU A 17 -6.72 -8.12 -6.62
N ARG A 18 -5.84 -8.98 -6.11
CA ARG A 18 -5.55 -10.29 -6.70
C ARG A 18 -5.44 -11.33 -5.59
N ASN A 19 -6.26 -12.39 -5.63
CA ASN A 19 -6.19 -13.50 -4.68
C ASN A 19 -6.21 -13.08 -3.19
N GLY A 20 -7.01 -12.07 -2.82
CA GLY A 20 -7.03 -11.54 -1.44
C GLY A 20 -5.81 -10.67 -1.08
N GLN A 21 -5.06 -10.21 -2.08
CA GLN A 21 -3.92 -9.31 -1.91
C GLN A 21 -4.21 -7.99 -2.59
N LEU A 22 -4.15 -6.90 -1.82
CA LEU A 22 -4.36 -5.55 -2.33
C LEU A 22 -3.01 -4.90 -2.61
N TYR A 23 -2.81 -4.38 -3.81
CA TYR A 23 -1.61 -3.65 -4.21
C TYR A 23 -1.93 -2.17 -4.36
N VAL A 24 -1.19 -1.35 -3.64
CA VAL A 24 -1.30 0.11 -3.61
C VAL A 24 0.02 0.69 -4.11
N GLU A 25 -0.04 1.56 -5.09
CA GLU A 25 1.14 2.27 -5.56
C GLU A 25 1.15 3.67 -4.96
N VAL A 26 2.27 4.09 -4.38
CA VAL A 26 2.39 5.43 -3.79
C VAL A 26 2.91 6.38 -4.87
N PRO A 27 2.09 7.32 -5.35
CA PRO A 27 2.49 8.26 -6.40
C PRO A 27 3.63 9.15 -5.93
N ALA A 28 4.61 9.41 -6.80
CA ALA A 28 5.73 10.31 -6.51
C ALA A 28 5.23 11.73 -6.19
N GLY A 29 5.77 12.34 -5.12
CA GLY A 29 5.38 13.68 -4.66
C GLY A 29 4.86 13.69 -3.22
N GLU A 30 4.49 14.88 -2.75
CA GLU A 30 3.96 15.06 -1.40
C GLU A 30 2.63 14.32 -1.25
N ILE A 31 2.52 13.52 -0.19
CA ILE A 31 1.23 12.95 0.20
C ILE A 31 0.38 14.11 0.71
N PRO A 32 -0.78 14.41 0.08
CA PRO A 32 -1.61 15.53 0.48
C PRO A 32 -2.05 15.39 1.94
N THR A 33 -2.32 16.52 2.59
CA THR A 33 -2.86 16.58 3.95
C THR A 33 -4.13 15.72 4.02
N GLY A 34 -4.09 14.62 4.80
CA GLY A 34 -5.18 13.64 4.88
C GLY A 34 -4.90 12.30 4.19
N GLY A 35 -3.76 12.14 3.48
CA GLY A 35 -3.39 10.88 2.85
C GLY A 35 -3.22 9.72 3.84
N LYS A 36 -2.75 9.98 5.06
CA LYS A 36 -2.72 8.97 6.15
C LYS A 36 -4.12 8.49 6.51
N GLU A 37 -5.09 9.39 6.58
CA GLU A 37 -6.46 9.06 6.96
C GLU A 37 -7.18 8.29 5.85
N CYS A 38 -6.97 8.71 4.59
CA CYS A 38 -7.44 7.96 3.43
C CYS A 38 -6.80 6.57 3.34
N PHE A 39 -5.52 6.45 3.70
CA PHE A 39 -4.83 5.17 3.73
C PHE A 39 -5.39 4.26 4.84
N ASN A 40 -5.67 4.79 6.03
CA ASN A 40 -6.35 4.04 7.09
C ASN A 40 -7.75 3.58 6.68
N LEU A 41 -8.53 4.41 5.97
CA LEU A 41 -9.84 4.03 5.43
C LEU A 41 -9.72 2.91 4.40
N LEU A 42 -8.70 2.94 3.54
CA LEU A 42 -8.40 1.88 2.59
C LEU A 42 -8.08 0.57 3.29
N LEU A 43 -7.27 0.59 4.36
CA LEU A 43 -6.97 -0.59 5.17
C LEU A 43 -8.22 -1.16 5.83
N ALA A 44 -9.03 -0.32 6.46
CA ALA A 44 -10.28 -0.73 7.09
C ALA A 44 -11.26 -1.34 6.06
N HIS A 45 -11.33 -0.78 4.85
CA HIS A 45 -12.14 -1.34 3.77
C HIS A 45 -11.59 -2.68 3.27
N ALA A 46 -10.27 -2.82 3.17
CA ALA A 46 -9.62 -4.07 2.79
C ALA A 46 -9.86 -5.19 3.81
N GLU A 47 -9.85 -4.83 5.10
CA GLU A 47 -10.16 -5.70 6.24
C GLU A 47 -11.62 -6.16 6.23
N ASP A 48 -12.55 -5.21 6.17
CA ASP A 48 -13.97 -5.47 6.44
C ASP A 48 -14.75 -5.94 5.19
N HIS A 49 -14.37 -5.47 4.00
CA HIS A 49 -15.15 -5.70 2.78
C HIS A 49 -14.45 -6.59 1.75
N LEU A 50 -13.12 -6.63 1.72
CA LEU A 50 -12.37 -7.33 0.65
C LEU A 50 -11.81 -8.68 1.09
N ASP A 51 -11.95 -9.07 2.36
CA ASP A 51 -11.34 -10.29 2.92
C ASP A 51 -9.85 -10.40 2.55
N CYS A 52 -9.16 -9.25 2.52
CA CYS A 52 -7.76 -9.22 2.15
C CYS A 52 -6.93 -9.88 3.24
N THR A 53 -5.92 -10.66 2.87
CA THR A 53 -4.94 -11.19 3.83
C THR A 53 -3.73 -10.27 3.92
N TYR A 54 -3.34 -9.66 2.80
CA TYR A 54 -2.17 -8.79 2.72
C TYR A 54 -2.44 -7.54 1.90
N VAL A 55 -1.92 -6.42 2.35
CA VAL A 55 -1.87 -5.17 1.60
C VAL A 55 -0.42 -4.84 1.28
N PHE A 56 -0.06 -4.82 0.01
CA PHE A 56 1.24 -4.44 -0.49
C PHE A 56 1.25 -2.98 -0.92
N VAL A 57 2.28 -2.25 -0.54
CA VAL A 57 2.53 -0.87 -0.94
C VAL A 57 3.82 -0.82 -1.74
N GLY A 58 3.76 -0.32 -2.97
CA GLY A 58 4.93 -0.10 -3.83
C GLY A 58 5.40 1.35 -3.79
N LEU A 59 6.67 1.57 -3.46
CA LEU A 59 7.35 2.86 -3.49
C LEU A 59 8.47 2.84 -4.53
N LEU A 60 8.55 3.84 -5.40
CA LEU A 60 9.68 3.97 -6.33
C LEU A 60 11.01 4.15 -5.58
N LYS A 61 12.04 3.39 -5.96
CA LYS A 61 13.37 3.39 -5.32
C LYS A 61 14.10 4.75 -5.39
N ASP A 62 13.84 5.50 -6.48
CA ASP A 62 14.47 6.79 -6.77
C ASP A 62 13.82 7.98 -6.06
N ARG A 63 12.86 7.72 -5.15
CA ARG A 63 12.23 8.78 -4.37
C ARG A 63 13.16 9.33 -3.28
N PRO A 64 13.32 10.67 -3.18
CA PRO A 64 14.14 11.28 -2.14
C PRO A 64 13.53 11.14 -0.74
N ASP A 65 12.21 10.99 -0.65
CA ASP A 65 11.44 10.87 0.58
C ASP A 65 11.17 9.41 1.00
N ARG A 66 11.80 8.43 0.34
CA ARG A 66 11.54 7.00 0.56
C ARG A 66 11.73 6.57 2.01
N GLU A 67 12.79 7.03 2.68
CA GLU A 67 13.12 6.61 4.04
C GLU A 67 12.05 7.10 5.03
N SER A 68 11.61 8.35 4.84
CA SER A 68 10.53 8.94 5.63
C SER A 68 9.21 8.20 5.43
N LEU A 69 8.87 7.86 4.18
CA LEU A 69 7.67 7.10 3.87
C LEU A 69 7.73 5.68 4.45
N MET A 70 8.83 4.96 4.25
CA MET A 70 9.04 3.63 4.82
C MET A 70 8.94 3.67 6.35
N GLY A 71 9.48 4.71 6.99
CA GLY A 71 9.31 4.95 8.43
C GLY A 71 7.84 5.14 8.82
N ALA A 72 7.09 5.96 8.08
CA ALA A 72 5.67 6.16 8.33
C ALA A 72 4.84 4.87 8.14
N PHE A 73 5.13 4.09 7.10
CA PHE A 73 4.49 2.80 6.87
C PHE A 73 4.83 1.79 7.98
N ARG A 74 6.08 1.74 8.46
CA ARG A 74 6.45 0.89 9.61
C ARG A 74 5.66 1.24 10.87
N LEU A 75 5.41 2.53 11.13
CA LEU A 75 4.57 2.96 12.25
C LEU A 75 3.11 2.52 12.12
N MET A 76 2.63 2.27 10.90
CA MET A 76 1.30 1.71 10.63
C MET A 76 1.28 0.17 10.65
N GLY A 77 2.42 -0.49 10.89
CA GLY A 77 2.53 -1.95 10.94
C GLY A 77 2.94 -2.61 9.63
N PHE A 78 3.45 -1.84 8.65
CA PHE A 78 4.01 -2.41 7.43
C PHE A 78 5.45 -2.88 7.62
N GLU A 79 5.77 -3.98 6.97
CA GLU A 79 7.11 -4.57 6.95
C GLU A 79 7.68 -4.56 5.54
N THR A 80 8.99 -4.36 5.41
CA THR A 80 9.65 -4.40 4.10
C THR A 80 9.67 -5.83 3.57
N VAL A 81 9.22 -6.03 2.33
CA VAL A 81 9.17 -7.35 1.70
C VAL A 81 10.48 -7.62 0.98
N ILE A 82 10.97 -8.84 1.09
CA ILE A 82 12.16 -9.27 0.35
C ILE A 82 11.81 -9.32 -1.15
N PRO A 83 12.57 -8.64 -2.02
CA PRO A 83 12.38 -8.78 -3.46
C PRO A 83 12.55 -10.24 -3.87
N ASP A 84 11.72 -10.73 -4.80
CA ASP A 84 11.60 -12.14 -5.21
C ASP A 84 10.73 -13.04 -4.28
N HIS A 85 10.01 -12.45 -3.32
CA HIS A 85 8.95 -13.18 -2.61
C HIS A 85 7.80 -13.55 -3.58
N ALA A 86 7.29 -14.78 -3.52
CA ALA A 86 6.29 -15.30 -4.46
C ALA A 86 4.98 -14.47 -4.54
N LEU A 87 4.67 -13.68 -3.51
CA LEU A 87 3.50 -12.81 -3.43
C LEU A 87 3.80 -11.35 -3.79
N CYS A 88 5.07 -10.98 -3.95
CA CYS A 88 5.50 -9.64 -4.28
C CYS A 88 5.61 -9.49 -5.80
N PRO A 89 5.19 -8.36 -6.40
CA PRO A 89 5.42 -8.13 -7.81
C PRO A 89 6.92 -8.04 -8.05
N ASN A 90 7.41 -8.72 -9.10
CA ASN A 90 8.80 -8.66 -9.49
C ASN A 90 9.04 -7.40 -10.34
N ASN A 91 9.12 -6.23 -9.69
CA ASN A 91 9.49 -4.98 -10.33
C ASN A 91 10.70 -4.36 -9.61
N PRO A 92 11.89 -4.30 -10.26
CA PRO A 92 13.13 -3.82 -9.65
C PRO A 92 13.18 -2.30 -9.45
N ASP A 93 12.18 -1.55 -9.93
CA ASP A 93 12.08 -0.11 -9.75
C ASP A 93 11.33 0.28 -8.47
N TYR A 94 10.68 -0.70 -7.82
CA TYR A 94 9.87 -0.49 -6.64
C TYR A 94 10.40 -1.26 -5.43
N ILE A 95 10.28 -0.63 -4.28
CA ILE A 95 10.42 -1.24 -2.96
C ILE A 95 9.00 -1.53 -2.48
N TYR A 96 8.75 -2.78 -2.10
CA TYR A 96 7.46 -3.20 -1.61
C TYR A 96 7.48 -3.35 -0.09
N MET A 97 6.39 -2.90 0.55
CA MET A 97 6.10 -3.15 1.95
C MET A 97 4.76 -3.87 2.07
N ALA A 98 4.61 -4.78 3.03
CA ALA A 98 3.39 -5.54 3.26
C ALA A 98 2.81 -5.24 4.63
N TYR A 99 1.48 -5.15 4.70
CA TYR A 99 0.69 -5.12 5.91
C TYR A 99 -0.17 -6.37 5.97
N THR A 100 -0.11 -7.06 7.10
CA THR A 100 -0.97 -8.21 7.35
C THR A 100 -2.31 -7.70 7.85
N CYS A 101 -3.34 -7.94 7.06
CA CYS A 101 -4.70 -7.62 7.43
C CYS A 101 -5.13 -8.52 8.59
N THR A 102 -5.34 -7.94 9.77
CA THR A 102 -5.92 -8.69 10.89
C THR A 102 -7.43 -8.63 10.77
N ARG A 103 -8.05 -9.76 10.44
CA ARG A 103 -9.50 -9.89 10.49
C ARG A 103 -9.99 -9.55 11.91
N ARG A 104 -10.76 -8.48 12.05
CA ARG A 104 -11.46 -8.15 13.31
C ARG A 104 -12.78 -8.90 13.41
#